data_AF-A0AAE9D7G0-F1
#
_entry.id   AF-A0AAE9D7G0-F1
#
_cell.length_a   1.000
_cell.length_b   1.000
_cell.length_c   1.000
_cell.angle_alpha   90.00
_cell.angle_beta   90.00
_cell.angle_gamma   90.00
#
_symmetry.space_group_name_H-M   'P 1'
#
loop_
_entity.id
_entity.type
_entity.pdbx_description
1 polymer ?
#
loop_
_entity_poly.entity_id
_entity_poly.type
_entity_poly.pdbx_seq_one_letter_code
_entity_poly.pdbx_strand_id
1 'polypeptide(L)'
;MRAVEVYRWLMSYFWHEPYWLPRNVTWPEVPSKFADLLVPIYLAIPLVIIRIIWESTVGVTYLYFRTNAYASRKNITLLGCMWEHMTGGFASLSRAKKILECFWRFSYYTFAFLYGLYVMIDASWLYDVKQCWIGYPFHPVPNTIWWYYMIETGFYYSLLIGSYFDVRRSDFWQLMVHHVITIFLLSSSWTINFVRVGTLILLSHDVSDVFLEGGKLVRYDAHNKNMTNFMFVLFFTSWVLTRLIYYPFVVIRSAVTEAAALIQPDYVIWDMGLSPPYAPRLIVFALIALFFLHIFWTFIILRIVIRTTTGGQAKDVRSDSDSDYDEEEMARRERTRLLKKKKNKVSPVTDHDDSDEEEEAKADGKARHRRAPRKE
;
A
#
# COMPACT_ATOMS: atom_id res chain seq x y z
N MET A 1 4.16 18.82 -37.51
CA MET A 1 4.29 20.20 -37.02
C MET A 1 3.21 20.57 -35.99
N ARG A 2 1.91 20.43 -36.30
CA ARG A 2 0.81 20.82 -35.38
C ARG A 2 0.84 20.22 -33.96
N ALA A 3 1.21 18.95 -33.77
CA ALA A 3 1.18 18.32 -32.44
C ALA A 3 2.22 18.90 -31.45
N VAL A 4 3.41 19.25 -31.94
CA VAL A 4 4.49 19.83 -31.10
C VAL A 4 4.12 21.25 -30.68
N GLU A 5 3.51 22.02 -31.57
CA GLU A 5 3.03 23.38 -31.29
C GLU A 5 1.88 23.36 -30.27
N VAL A 6 0.90 22.47 -30.45
CA VAL A 6 -0.19 22.28 -29.48
C VAL A 6 0.36 21.87 -28.12
N TYR A 7 1.31 20.94 -28.06
CA TYR A 7 1.96 20.54 -26.80
C TYR A 7 2.67 21.72 -26.13
N ARG A 8 3.47 22.49 -26.88
CA ARG A 8 4.17 23.66 -26.34
C ARG A 8 3.20 24.71 -25.81
N TRP A 9 2.11 24.98 -26.55
CA TRP A 9 1.07 25.91 -26.13
C TRP A 9 0.36 25.43 -24.85
N LEU A 10 0.00 24.15 -24.77
CA LEU A 10 -0.59 23.55 -23.58
C LEU A 10 0.35 23.66 -22.38
N MET A 11 1.65 23.37 -22.56
CA MET A 11 2.64 23.48 -21.50
C MET A 11 2.87 24.92 -21.08
N SER A 12 2.94 25.89 -22.00
CA SER A 12 3.07 27.31 -21.64
C SER A 12 1.85 27.83 -20.88
N TYR A 13 0.66 27.36 -21.23
CA TYR A 13 -0.57 27.72 -20.54
C TYR A 13 -0.65 27.06 -19.15
N PHE A 14 -0.33 25.76 -19.07
CA PHE A 14 -0.33 25.01 -17.82
C PHE A 14 0.68 25.57 -16.82
N TRP A 15 1.90 25.88 -17.26
CA TRP A 15 2.98 26.42 -16.42
C TRP A 15 2.94 27.94 -16.25
N HIS A 16 1.81 28.58 -16.56
CA HIS A 16 1.64 30.01 -16.38
C HIS A 16 1.71 30.36 -14.88
N GLU A 17 2.70 31.18 -14.50
CA GLU A 17 3.10 31.42 -13.10
C GLU A 17 1.94 31.85 -12.18
N PRO A 18 1.09 32.84 -12.56
CA PRO A 18 -0.08 33.22 -11.77
C PRO A 18 -1.03 32.08 -11.39
N TYR A 19 -1.05 30.96 -12.13
CA TYR A 19 -1.94 29.84 -11.84
C TYR A 19 -1.43 28.98 -10.68
N TRP A 20 -0.13 29.02 -10.41
CA TRP A 20 0.54 28.17 -9.42
C TRP A 20 1.07 28.95 -8.23
N LEU A 21 1.63 30.13 -8.48
CA LEU A 21 2.45 30.89 -7.54
C LEU A 21 1.74 32.18 -7.09
N PRO A 22 2.14 32.74 -5.93
CA PRO A 22 1.72 34.08 -5.52
C PRO A 22 2.08 35.14 -6.56
N ARG A 23 1.41 36.30 -6.49
CA ARG A 23 1.73 37.43 -7.37
C ARG A 23 3.19 37.84 -7.23
N ASN A 24 3.80 38.19 -8.36
CA ASN A 24 5.19 38.63 -8.48
C ASN A 24 6.23 37.56 -8.10
N VAL A 25 5.87 36.28 -8.11
CA VAL A 25 6.82 35.17 -7.92
C VAL A 25 6.95 34.39 -9.23
N THR A 26 8.19 34.12 -9.61
CA THR A 26 8.54 33.36 -10.82
C THR A 26 9.12 31.98 -10.48
N TRP A 27 9.06 31.03 -11.41
CA TRP A 27 9.57 29.67 -11.19
C TRP A 27 11.06 29.58 -10.77
N PRO A 28 11.97 30.42 -11.30
CA PRO A 28 13.37 30.41 -10.87
C PRO A 28 13.56 30.71 -9.37
N GLU A 29 12.68 31.52 -8.78
CA GLU A 29 12.77 31.96 -7.37
C GLU A 29 12.30 30.89 -6.37
N VAL A 30 11.46 29.95 -6.82
CA VAL A 30 10.95 28.86 -5.96
C VAL A 30 12.08 27.84 -5.69
N PRO A 31 12.48 27.59 -4.44
CA PRO A 31 13.60 26.71 -4.13
C PRO A 31 13.42 25.26 -4.59
N SER A 32 12.23 24.69 -4.43
CA SER A 32 11.90 23.34 -4.91
C SER A 32 11.68 23.35 -6.43
N LYS A 33 12.29 22.40 -7.15
CA LYS A 33 12.20 22.37 -8.62
C LYS A 33 11.30 21.22 -9.05
N PHE A 34 10.39 21.48 -10.00
CA PHE A 34 9.53 20.45 -10.58
C PHE A 34 10.33 19.27 -11.16
N ALA A 35 11.51 19.54 -11.73
CA ALA A 35 12.41 18.52 -12.26
C ALA A 35 12.84 17.47 -11.23
N ASP A 36 12.86 17.82 -9.93
CA ASP A 36 13.19 16.88 -8.85
C ASP A 36 12.18 15.74 -8.77
N LEU A 37 10.93 15.93 -9.22
CA LEU A 37 9.90 14.89 -9.23
C LEU A 37 10.16 13.74 -10.20
N LEU A 38 11.19 13.85 -11.05
CA LEU A 38 11.70 12.70 -11.79
C LEU A 38 12.41 11.69 -10.88
N VAL A 39 13.05 12.17 -9.81
CA VAL A 39 13.79 11.33 -8.86
C VAL A 39 12.90 10.26 -8.22
N PRO A 40 11.74 10.56 -7.60
CA PRO A 40 10.90 9.54 -6.99
C PRO A 40 10.37 8.51 -8.01
N ILE A 41 10.13 8.92 -9.26
CA ILE A 41 9.75 8.01 -10.33
C ILE A 41 10.90 7.02 -10.62
N TYR A 42 12.13 7.52 -10.73
CA TYR A 42 13.30 6.66 -10.91
C TYR A 42 13.62 5.81 -9.67
N LEU A 43 13.35 6.30 -8.46
CA LEU A 43 13.54 5.57 -7.20
C LEU A 43 12.51 4.44 -7.01
N ALA A 44 11.33 4.52 -7.63
CA ALA A 44 10.30 3.51 -7.50
C ALA A 44 10.79 2.11 -7.95
N ILE A 45 11.55 2.02 -9.04
CA ILE A 45 12.07 0.75 -9.57
C ILE A 45 13.09 0.11 -8.62
N PRO A 46 14.17 0.80 -8.19
CA PRO A 46 15.06 0.32 -7.14
C PRO A 46 14.33 -0.09 -5.87
N LEU A 47 13.31 0.66 -5.42
CA LEU A 47 12.54 0.30 -4.22
C LEU A 47 11.78 -1.03 -4.39
N VAL A 48 11.24 -1.31 -5.59
CA VAL A 48 10.66 -2.62 -5.90
C VAL A 48 11.72 -3.73 -5.90
N ILE A 49 12.92 -3.46 -6.43
CA ILE A 49 14.02 -4.43 -6.39
C ILE A 49 14.46 -4.70 -4.95
N ILE A 50 14.63 -3.65 -4.14
CA ILE A 50 14.99 -3.75 -2.72
C ILE A 50 13.91 -4.53 -1.97
N ARG A 51 12.63 -4.28 -2.25
CA ARG A 51 11.52 -5.08 -1.71
C ARG A 51 11.70 -6.56 -2.00
N ILE A 52 11.91 -6.93 -3.27
CA ILE A 52 12.07 -8.34 -3.68
C ILE A 52 13.28 -8.95 -2.96
N ILE A 53 14.41 -8.26 -2.90
CA ILE A 53 15.61 -8.74 -2.21
C ILE A 53 15.35 -8.91 -0.71
N TRP A 54 14.70 -7.93 -0.07
CA TRP A 54 14.39 -7.96 1.36
C TRP A 54 13.43 -9.08 1.73
N GLU A 55 12.33 -9.21 1.00
CA GLU A 55 11.36 -10.30 1.16
C GLU A 55 12.05 -11.66 0.96
N SER A 56 12.91 -11.79 -0.06
CA SER A 56 13.65 -13.03 -0.35
C SER A 56 14.68 -13.37 0.72
N THR A 57 15.42 -12.38 1.23
CA THR A 57 16.58 -12.64 2.09
C THR A 57 16.23 -12.62 3.57
N VAL A 58 15.54 -11.58 4.02
CA VAL A 58 15.18 -11.41 5.43
C VAL A 58 13.82 -12.06 5.71
N GLY A 59 12.84 -11.81 4.85
CA GLY A 59 11.48 -12.30 5.03
C GLY A 59 11.36 -13.83 4.96
N VAL A 60 11.86 -14.45 3.89
CA VAL A 60 11.83 -15.93 3.75
C VAL A 60 12.63 -16.60 4.86
N THR A 61 13.80 -16.06 5.22
CA THR A 61 14.61 -16.58 6.33
C THR A 61 13.84 -16.55 7.63
N TYR A 62 13.21 -15.42 7.95
CA TYR A 62 12.34 -15.30 9.12
C TYR A 62 11.23 -16.35 9.10
N LEU A 63 10.51 -16.48 7.98
CA LEU A 63 9.42 -17.45 7.85
C LEU A 63 9.91 -18.91 7.94
N TYR A 64 11.06 -19.23 7.36
CA TYR A 64 11.62 -20.59 7.35
C TYR A 64 11.94 -21.08 8.76
N PHE A 65 12.51 -20.21 9.61
CA PHE A 65 12.90 -20.58 10.97
C PHE A 65 11.82 -20.35 12.02
N ARG A 66 10.99 -19.32 11.88
CA ARG A 66 10.02 -18.91 12.91
C ARG A 66 8.61 -19.39 12.67
N THR A 67 8.27 -19.84 11.46
CA THR A 67 6.91 -20.28 11.14
C THR A 67 6.93 -21.64 10.47
N ASN A 68 5.81 -22.37 10.57
CA ASN A 68 5.62 -23.60 9.82
C ASN A 68 5.24 -23.35 8.34
N ALA A 69 5.42 -22.13 7.81
CA ALA A 69 5.02 -21.77 6.46
C ALA A 69 5.66 -22.66 5.37
N TYR A 70 6.89 -23.14 5.62
CA TYR A 70 7.61 -24.04 4.71
C TYR A 70 7.65 -25.49 5.20
N ALA A 71 7.05 -25.83 6.36
CA ALA A 71 7.13 -27.16 6.97
C ALA A 71 6.53 -28.29 6.11
N SER A 72 5.59 -27.96 5.21
CA SER A 72 5.01 -28.95 4.30
C SER A 72 5.89 -29.29 3.09
N ARG A 73 6.94 -28.50 2.81
CA ARG A 73 7.85 -28.70 1.68
C ARG A 73 9.05 -29.53 2.15
N LYS A 74 8.91 -30.85 2.12
CA LYS A 74 10.03 -31.75 2.43
C LYS A 74 11.16 -31.55 1.41
N ASN A 75 12.41 -31.46 1.89
CA ASN A 75 13.65 -31.40 1.10
C ASN A 75 13.99 -30.10 0.36
N ILE A 76 13.35 -28.96 0.67
CA ILE A 76 13.79 -27.67 0.16
C ILE A 76 14.75 -26.98 1.13
N THR A 77 15.91 -26.54 0.63
CA THR A 77 16.87 -25.76 1.42
C THR A 77 16.40 -24.31 1.55
N LEU A 78 16.89 -23.59 2.57
CA LEU A 78 16.63 -22.16 2.72
C LEU A 78 17.01 -21.39 1.44
N LEU A 79 18.20 -21.64 0.89
CA LEU A 79 18.66 -21.03 -0.35
C LEU A 79 17.72 -21.35 -1.53
N GLY A 80 17.19 -22.57 -1.59
CA GLY A 80 16.16 -22.93 -2.58
C GLY A 80 14.89 -22.10 -2.43
N CYS A 81 14.40 -21.90 -1.20
CA CYS A 81 13.25 -21.02 -0.95
C CYS A 81 13.51 -19.56 -1.31
N MET A 82 14.70 -19.04 -1.02
CA MET A 82 15.11 -17.67 -1.39
C MET A 82 15.17 -17.52 -2.92
N TRP A 83 15.75 -18.50 -3.61
CA TRP A 83 15.85 -18.50 -5.07
C TRP A 83 14.50 -18.58 -5.76
N GLU A 84 13.61 -19.46 -5.29
CA GLU A 84 12.22 -19.52 -5.75
C GLU A 84 11.51 -18.18 -5.52
N HIS A 85 11.79 -17.50 -4.40
CA HIS A 85 11.20 -16.19 -4.13
C HIS A 85 11.62 -15.17 -5.20
N MET A 86 12.92 -15.06 -5.44
CA MET A 86 13.49 -14.12 -6.41
C MET A 86 13.03 -14.38 -7.85
N THR A 87 12.73 -15.64 -8.20
CA THR A 87 12.34 -16.06 -9.56
C THR A 87 10.82 -16.11 -9.77
N GLY A 88 10.03 -15.53 -8.87
CA GLY A 88 8.58 -15.37 -9.07
C GLY A 88 7.74 -16.58 -8.63
N GLY A 89 8.26 -17.43 -7.74
CA GLY A 89 7.58 -18.62 -7.21
C GLY A 89 6.28 -18.40 -6.41
N PHE A 90 5.71 -17.18 -6.39
CA PHE A 90 4.49 -16.81 -5.64
C PHE A 90 3.24 -16.67 -6.51
N ALA A 91 3.08 -17.54 -7.50
CA ALA A 91 1.85 -17.58 -8.29
C ALA A 91 0.59 -18.00 -7.48
N SER A 92 0.71 -18.32 -6.18
CA SER A 92 -0.45 -18.58 -5.32
C SER A 92 -0.50 -17.62 -4.14
N LEU A 93 -1.71 -17.18 -3.82
CA LEU A 93 -2.14 -16.30 -2.72
C LEU A 93 -1.84 -16.87 -1.32
N SER A 94 -0.67 -17.48 -1.12
CA SER A 94 -0.32 -18.15 0.12
C SER A 94 -0.22 -17.14 1.27
N ARG A 95 -0.65 -17.55 2.46
CA ARG A 95 -0.46 -16.83 3.73
C ARG A 95 0.97 -16.28 3.90
N ALA A 96 1.98 -17.00 3.41
CA ALA A 96 3.38 -16.56 3.41
C ALA A 96 3.59 -15.25 2.64
N LYS A 97 3.02 -15.10 1.43
CA LYS A 97 3.11 -13.87 0.64
C LYS A 97 2.54 -12.66 1.41
N LYS A 98 1.36 -12.82 2.02
CA LYS A 98 0.73 -11.77 2.84
C LYS A 98 1.60 -11.38 4.04
N ILE A 99 2.30 -12.33 4.67
CA ILE A 99 3.23 -12.05 5.77
C ILE A 99 4.45 -11.26 5.27
N LEU A 100 5.05 -11.69 4.15
CA LEU A 100 6.20 -11.01 3.54
C LEU A 100 5.87 -9.57 3.14
N GLU A 101 4.71 -9.36 2.50
CA GLU A 101 4.19 -8.03 2.15
C GLU A 101 4.05 -7.14 3.39
N CYS A 102 3.46 -7.66 4.48
CA CYS A 102 3.32 -6.91 5.73
C CYS A 102 4.70 -6.64 6.36
N PHE A 103 5.64 -7.57 6.25
CA PHE A 103 6.96 -7.43 6.85
C PHE A 103 7.82 -6.39 6.14
N TRP A 104 7.77 -6.36 4.80
CA TRP A 104 8.38 -5.31 4.01
C TRP A 104 7.82 -3.93 4.39
N ARG A 105 6.49 -3.78 4.40
CA ARG A 105 5.84 -2.51 4.74
C ARG A 105 6.16 -2.07 6.16
N PHE A 106 6.12 -2.99 7.14
CA PHE A 106 6.53 -2.70 8.51
C PHE A 106 7.97 -2.19 8.60
N SER A 107 8.90 -2.85 7.90
CA SER A 107 10.32 -2.47 7.90
C SER A 107 10.52 -1.09 7.27
N TYR A 108 9.85 -0.83 6.14
CA TYR A 108 9.91 0.46 5.46
C TYR A 108 9.32 1.58 6.33
N TYR A 109 8.08 1.45 6.81
CA TYR A 109 7.43 2.49 7.61
C TYR A 109 8.19 2.78 8.91
N THR A 110 8.81 1.77 9.52
CA THR A 110 9.65 1.98 10.70
C THR A 110 10.88 2.81 10.35
N PHE A 111 11.56 2.48 9.25
CA PHE A 111 12.70 3.26 8.76
C PHE A 111 12.31 4.69 8.39
N ALA A 112 11.25 4.86 7.59
CA ALA A 112 10.68 6.13 7.17
C ALA A 112 10.35 7.03 8.36
N PHE A 113 9.63 6.51 9.35
CA PHE A 113 9.26 7.26 10.54
C PHE A 113 10.47 7.70 11.37
N LEU A 114 11.43 6.80 11.61
CA LEU A 114 12.66 7.14 12.35
C LEU A 114 13.53 8.16 11.60
N TYR A 115 13.63 8.02 10.27
CA TYR A 115 14.34 8.98 9.44
C TYR A 115 13.64 10.34 9.43
N GLY A 116 12.31 10.36 9.33
CA GLY A 116 11.50 11.57 9.43
C GLY A 116 11.70 12.28 10.77
N LEU A 117 11.72 11.56 11.90
CA LEU A 117 12.03 12.13 13.22
C LEU A 117 13.42 12.76 13.23
N TYR A 118 14.43 12.05 12.74
CA TYR A 118 15.81 12.56 12.67
C TYR A 118 15.92 13.84 11.83
N VAL A 119 15.25 13.89 10.67
CA VAL A 119 15.29 15.04 9.76
C VAL A 119 14.49 16.24 10.30
N MET A 120 13.39 15.98 11.01
CA MET A 120 12.45 17.01 11.42
C MET A 120 12.69 17.56 12.83
N ILE A 121 13.54 16.94 13.65
CA ILE A 121 13.71 17.32 15.06
C ILE A 121 14.14 18.78 15.27
N ASP A 122 14.94 19.31 14.35
CA ASP A 122 15.40 20.71 14.36
C ASP A 122 14.53 21.64 13.50
N ALA A 123 13.51 21.10 12.84
CA ALA A 123 12.63 21.88 11.99
C ALA A 123 11.62 22.68 12.83
N SER A 124 11.66 24.00 12.74
CA SER A 124 10.77 24.87 13.53
C SER A 124 9.28 24.59 13.30
N TRP A 125 8.91 24.18 12.09
CA TRP A 125 7.53 23.84 11.74
C TRP A 125 7.03 22.52 12.34
N LEU A 126 7.91 21.68 12.89
CA LEU A 126 7.49 20.53 13.69
C LEU A 126 6.76 20.97 14.97
N TYR A 127 7.16 22.11 15.55
CA TYR A 127 6.64 22.61 16.82
C TYR A 127 5.60 23.72 16.64
N ASP A 128 5.69 24.51 15.56
CA ASP A 128 4.72 25.56 15.22
C ASP A 128 4.32 25.49 13.75
N VAL A 129 3.09 25.04 13.48
CA VAL A 129 2.54 24.88 12.13
C VAL A 129 2.52 26.19 11.32
N LYS A 130 2.50 27.37 11.97
CA LYS A 130 2.54 28.66 11.26
C LYS A 130 3.84 28.85 10.48
N GLN A 131 4.92 28.24 10.94
CA GLN A 131 6.22 28.24 10.26
C GLN A 131 6.15 27.52 8.90
N CYS A 132 5.11 26.73 8.61
CA CYS A 132 4.87 26.20 7.27
C CYS A 132 4.53 27.29 6.24
N TRP A 133 4.10 28.48 6.68
CA TRP A 133 3.56 29.52 5.80
C TRP A 133 4.35 30.83 5.86
N ILE A 134 4.95 31.15 7.01
CA ILE A 134 5.74 32.38 7.18
C ILE A 134 6.93 32.38 6.23
N GLY A 135 7.01 33.36 5.31
CA GLY A 135 8.07 33.47 4.31
C GLY A 135 7.89 32.56 3.09
N TYR A 136 6.72 31.93 2.94
CA TYR A 136 6.33 31.24 1.71
C TYR A 136 6.32 32.22 0.52
N PRO A 137 6.76 31.85 -0.69
CA PRO A 137 7.24 30.53 -1.15
C PRO A 137 8.76 30.31 -1.09
N PHE A 138 9.52 31.14 -0.37
CA PHE A 138 10.99 31.16 -0.44
C PHE A 138 11.67 30.27 0.59
N HIS A 139 10.99 29.22 1.08
CA HIS A 139 11.57 28.33 2.08
C HIS A 139 12.73 27.52 1.50
N PRO A 140 13.95 27.62 2.05
CA PRO A 140 15.04 26.75 1.63
C PRO A 140 14.71 25.30 1.96
N VAL A 141 15.13 24.38 1.09
CA VAL A 141 14.94 22.93 1.28
C VAL A 141 16.31 22.29 1.54
N PRO A 142 16.65 22.00 2.81
CA PRO A 142 17.86 21.26 3.15
C PRO A 142 17.90 19.90 2.45
N ASN A 143 19.11 19.43 2.12
CA ASN A 143 19.30 18.15 1.43
C ASN A 143 18.70 16.96 2.19
N THR A 144 18.70 16.99 3.52
CA THR A 144 18.08 15.95 4.36
C THR A 144 16.56 15.89 4.18
N ILE A 145 15.89 17.05 4.15
CA ILE A 145 14.45 17.15 3.87
C ILE A 145 14.14 16.75 2.43
N TRP A 146 15.01 17.13 1.49
CA TRP A 146 14.89 16.74 0.09
C TRP A 146 14.89 15.20 -0.03
N TRP A 147 15.88 14.51 0.53
CA TRP A 147 15.95 13.05 0.46
C TRP A 147 14.78 12.37 1.17
N TYR A 148 14.38 12.86 2.35
CA TYR A 148 13.18 12.37 3.03
C TYR A 148 11.96 12.44 2.13
N TYR A 149 11.71 13.60 1.53
CA TYR A 149 10.56 13.81 0.66
C TYR A 149 10.58 12.94 -0.61
N MET A 150 11.76 12.80 -1.25
CA MET A 150 11.92 12.01 -2.47
C MET A 150 11.81 10.51 -2.22
N ILE A 151 12.36 10.01 -1.12
CA ILE A 151 12.27 8.59 -0.74
C ILE A 151 10.82 8.21 -0.42
N GLU A 152 10.12 9.03 0.35
CA GLU A 152 8.70 8.85 0.65
C GLU A 152 7.85 8.83 -0.63
N THR A 153 8.01 9.85 -1.47
CA THR A 153 7.27 9.95 -2.73
C THR A 153 7.57 8.76 -3.65
N GLY A 154 8.84 8.34 -3.74
CA GLY A 154 9.26 7.17 -4.51
C GLY A 154 8.65 5.88 -3.99
N PHE A 155 8.47 5.76 -2.67
CA PHE A 155 7.79 4.60 -2.09
C PHE A 155 6.30 4.55 -2.43
N TYR A 156 5.59 5.69 -2.43
CA TYR A 156 4.21 5.72 -2.91
C TYR A 156 4.08 5.30 -4.38
N TYR A 157 5.01 5.70 -5.25
CA TYR A 157 5.09 5.17 -6.61
C TYR A 157 5.38 3.66 -6.62
N SER A 158 6.29 3.17 -5.78
CA SER A 158 6.59 1.74 -5.68
C SER A 158 5.37 0.91 -5.22
N LEU A 159 4.55 1.46 -4.31
CA LEU A 159 3.30 0.84 -3.86
C LEU A 159 2.26 0.82 -4.98
N LEU A 160 2.15 1.90 -5.75
CA LEU A 160 1.27 1.97 -6.92
C LEU A 160 1.64 0.90 -7.95
N ILE A 161 2.94 0.74 -8.28
CA ILE A 161 3.44 -0.32 -9.17
C ILE A 161 3.20 -1.69 -8.55
N GLY A 162 3.49 -1.85 -7.26
CA GLY A 162 3.27 -3.09 -6.51
C GLY A 162 1.82 -3.55 -6.50
N SER A 163 0.87 -2.62 -6.51
CA SER A 163 -0.58 -2.92 -6.48
C SER A 163 -1.07 -3.76 -7.68
N TYR A 164 -0.33 -3.79 -8.80
CA TYR A 164 -0.62 -4.66 -9.93
C TYR A 164 -0.29 -6.14 -9.67
N PHE A 165 0.65 -6.41 -8.77
CA PHE A 165 1.15 -7.75 -8.43
C PHE A 165 0.71 -8.22 -7.03
N ASP A 166 0.30 -7.28 -6.18
CA ASP A 166 -0.23 -7.53 -4.85
C ASP A 166 -1.66 -8.11 -4.95
N VAL A 167 -2.07 -8.78 -3.87
CA VAL A 167 -3.42 -9.36 -3.77
C VAL A 167 -4.47 -8.27 -3.65
N ARG A 168 -5.48 -8.28 -4.53
CA ARG A 168 -6.60 -7.34 -4.46
C ARG A 168 -7.49 -7.66 -3.26
N ARG A 169 -7.64 -6.68 -2.37
CA ARG A 169 -8.52 -6.74 -1.19
C ARG A 169 -9.82 -5.96 -1.43
N SER A 170 -10.77 -6.10 -0.51
CA SER A 170 -12.09 -5.46 -0.59
C SER A 170 -12.06 -3.92 -0.67
N ASP A 171 -10.99 -3.28 -0.19
CA ASP A 171 -10.76 -1.83 -0.24
C ASP A 171 -9.77 -1.40 -1.35
N PHE A 172 -9.52 -2.25 -2.34
CA PHE A 172 -8.55 -2.01 -3.41
C PHE A 172 -8.77 -0.67 -4.13
N TRP A 173 -10.01 -0.34 -4.51
CA TRP A 173 -10.29 0.89 -5.24
C TRP A 173 -10.12 2.14 -4.36
N GLN A 174 -10.48 2.07 -3.09
CA GLN A 174 -10.26 3.16 -2.13
C GLN A 174 -8.77 3.39 -1.90
N LEU A 175 -7.97 2.33 -1.80
CA LEU A 175 -6.52 2.42 -1.70
C LEU A 175 -5.88 2.96 -3.00
N MET A 176 -6.40 2.60 -4.17
CA MET A 176 -5.96 3.16 -5.46
C MET A 176 -6.23 4.65 -5.55
N VAL A 177 -7.46 5.08 -5.22
CA VAL A 177 -7.83 6.51 -5.18
C VAL A 177 -6.95 7.26 -4.19
N HIS A 178 -6.68 6.67 -3.03
CA HIS A 178 -5.74 7.23 -2.07
C HIS A 178 -4.34 7.44 -2.65
N HIS A 179 -3.76 6.42 -3.30
CA HIS A 179 -2.43 6.56 -3.92
C HIS A 179 -2.39 7.65 -4.98
N VAL A 180 -3.44 7.78 -5.80
CA VAL A 180 -3.54 8.87 -6.79
C VAL A 180 -3.59 10.23 -6.10
N ILE A 181 -4.40 10.37 -5.05
CA ILE A 181 -4.51 11.62 -4.27
C ILE A 181 -3.21 11.94 -3.55
N THR A 182 -2.55 10.98 -2.91
CA THR A 182 -1.31 11.23 -2.16
C THR A 182 -0.15 11.55 -3.09
N ILE A 183 0.00 10.87 -4.23
CA ILE A 183 1.01 11.21 -5.24
C ILE A 183 0.75 12.61 -5.81
N PHE A 184 -0.52 12.95 -6.10
CA PHE A 184 -0.89 14.29 -6.52
C PHE A 184 -0.52 15.34 -5.46
N LEU A 185 -0.87 15.10 -4.19
CA LEU A 185 -0.54 15.98 -3.07
C LEU A 185 0.97 16.17 -2.97
N LEU A 186 1.75 15.09 -2.88
CA LEU A 186 3.21 15.14 -2.74
C LEU A 186 3.88 15.89 -3.91
N SER A 187 3.42 15.65 -5.14
CA SER A 187 3.96 16.27 -6.34
C SER A 187 3.60 17.75 -6.42
N SER A 188 2.33 18.11 -6.20
CA SER A 188 1.87 19.49 -6.28
C SER A 188 2.41 20.35 -5.13
N SER A 189 2.48 19.82 -3.91
CA SER A 189 3.09 20.53 -2.78
C SER A 189 4.59 20.70 -2.94
N TRP A 190 5.31 19.74 -3.55
CA TRP A 190 6.71 19.97 -3.93
C TRP A 190 6.83 21.10 -4.96
N THR A 191 6.01 21.06 -6.00
CA THR A 191 6.07 22.01 -7.12
C THR A 191 5.91 23.46 -6.67
N ILE A 192 5.02 23.73 -5.71
CA ILE A 192 4.79 25.09 -5.20
C ILE A 192 5.51 25.38 -3.88
N ASN A 193 6.43 24.52 -3.43
CA ASN A 193 7.20 24.64 -2.19
C ASN A 193 6.40 24.60 -0.87
N PHE A 194 5.32 23.83 -0.83
CA PHE A 194 4.62 23.41 0.40
C PHE A 194 5.33 22.24 1.12
N VAL A 195 6.66 22.15 1.02
CA VAL A 195 7.47 21.04 1.56
C VAL A 195 7.33 20.93 3.09
N ARG A 196 7.28 22.07 3.79
CA ARG A 196 7.15 22.10 5.26
C ARG A 196 5.88 21.41 5.75
N VAL A 197 4.72 21.76 5.19
CA VAL A 197 3.45 21.09 5.56
C VAL A 197 3.41 19.64 5.06
N GLY A 198 3.99 19.35 3.89
CA GLY A 198 4.08 18.00 3.35
C GLY A 198 4.85 17.04 4.26
N THR A 199 5.98 17.48 4.82
CA THR A 199 6.77 16.69 5.77
C THR A 199 6.05 16.42 7.10
N LEU A 200 5.22 17.36 7.58
CA LEU A 200 4.35 17.12 8.75
C LEU A 200 3.29 16.05 8.47
N ILE A 201 2.72 16.06 7.26
CA ILE A 201 1.74 15.05 6.85
C ILE A 201 2.40 13.68 6.78
N LEU A 202 3.55 13.55 6.10
CA LEU A 202 4.31 12.29 6.00
C LEU A 202 4.59 11.70 7.39
N LEU A 203 5.29 12.47 8.25
CA LEU A 203 5.70 12.02 9.58
C LEU A 203 4.51 11.58 10.45
N SER A 204 3.40 12.31 10.40
CA SER A 204 2.20 11.99 11.19
C SER A 204 1.43 10.77 10.67
N HIS A 205 1.51 10.45 9.38
CA HIS A 205 0.81 9.29 8.83
C HIS A 205 1.60 7.99 9.06
N ASP A 206 2.93 8.05 8.95
CA ASP A 206 3.81 6.87 9.03
C ASP A 206 3.74 6.16 10.39
N VAL A 207 3.65 6.91 11.49
CA VAL A 207 3.62 6.33 12.85
C VAL A 207 2.51 5.31 13.04
N SER A 208 1.31 5.60 12.51
CA SER A 208 0.18 4.68 12.59
C SER A 208 0.36 3.44 11.71
N ASP A 209 1.09 3.57 10.61
CA ASP A 209 1.28 2.49 9.64
C ASP A 209 2.33 1.48 10.14
N VAL A 210 3.30 1.93 10.94
CA VAL A 210 4.19 1.06 11.73
C VAL A 210 3.38 0.11 12.62
N PHE A 211 2.45 0.65 13.41
CA PHE A 211 1.62 -0.17 14.31
C PHE A 211 0.62 -1.05 13.55
N LEU A 212 0.08 -0.56 12.43
CA LEU A 212 -0.83 -1.31 11.56
C LEU A 212 -0.15 -2.57 11.01
N GLU A 213 1.02 -2.43 10.38
CA GLU A 213 1.72 -3.57 9.79
C GLU A 213 2.34 -4.48 10.86
N GLY A 214 2.85 -3.90 11.95
CA GLY A 214 3.34 -4.66 13.12
C GLY A 214 2.25 -5.50 13.76
N GLY A 215 1.04 -4.95 13.94
CA GLY A 215 -0.11 -5.68 14.46
C GLY A 215 -0.53 -6.85 13.56
N LYS A 216 -0.49 -6.68 12.23
CA LYS A 216 -0.73 -7.78 11.29
C LYS A 216 0.30 -8.89 11.43
N LEU A 217 1.59 -8.56 11.59
CA LEU A 217 2.66 -9.55 11.76
C LEU A 217 2.47 -10.38 13.02
N VAL A 218 2.22 -9.72 14.16
CA VAL A 218 2.00 -10.40 15.45
C VAL A 218 0.76 -11.30 15.39
N ARG A 219 -0.30 -10.88 14.71
CA ARG A 219 -1.54 -11.65 14.58
C ARG A 219 -1.35 -13.02 13.93
N TYR A 220 -0.34 -13.20 13.07
CA TYR A 220 -0.10 -14.49 12.45
C TYR A 220 0.39 -15.56 13.45
N ASP A 221 0.80 -15.16 14.64
CA ASP A 221 1.04 -16.07 15.76
C ASP A 221 -0.22 -16.18 16.65
N ALA A 222 -0.94 -17.28 16.49
CA ALA A 222 -2.19 -17.54 17.21
C ALA A 222 -2.04 -17.62 18.74
N HIS A 223 -0.82 -17.81 19.25
CA HIS A 223 -0.54 -17.92 20.69
C HIS A 223 -0.39 -16.55 21.36
N ASN A 224 -0.18 -15.47 20.60
CA ASN A 224 0.18 -14.15 21.10
C ASN A 224 -0.96 -13.12 21.04
N LYS A 225 -2.19 -13.54 21.39
CA LYS A 225 -3.41 -12.71 21.34
C LYS A 225 -3.28 -11.39 22.12
N ASN A 226 -2.62 -11.42 23.27
CA ASN A 226 -2.41 -10.23 24.09
C ASN A 226 -1.56 -9.18 23.36
N MET A 227 -0.50 -9.61 22.68
CA MET A 227 0.35 -8.71 21.89
C MET A 227 -0.38 -8.19 20.65
N THR A 228 -1.22 -9.01 20.00
CA THR A 228 -2.07 -8.56 18.89
C THR A 228 -3.03 -7.45 19.35
N ASN A 229 -3.71 -7.64 20.47
CA ASN A 229 -4.62 -6.64 21.03
C ASN A 229 -3.87 -5.38 21.46
N PHE A 230 -2.69 -5.51 22.06
CA PHE A 230 -1.84 -4.37 22.42
C PHE A 230 -1.41 -3.55 21.19
N MET A 231 -0.89 -4.19 20.15
CA MET A 231 -0.53 -3.53 18.89
C MET A 231 -1.76 -2.87 18.23
N PHE A 232 -2.93 -3.51 18.30
CA PHE A 232 -4.17 -2.93 17.79
C PHE A 232 -4.57 -1.65 18.56
N VAL A 233 -4.39 -1.62 19.89
CA VAL A 233 -4.64 -0.40 20.70
C VAL A 233 -3.67 0.71 20.31
N LEU A 234 -2.38 0.41 20.14
CA LEU A 234 -1.39 1.40 19.68
C LEU A 234 -1.73 1.93 18.28
N PHE A 235 -2.10 1.03 17.36
CA PHE A 235 -2.56 1.39 16.03
C PHE A 235 -3.80 2.30 16.08
N PHE A 236 -4.84 1.91 16.80
CA PHE A 236 -6.08 2.69 16.87
C PHE A 236 -5.84 4.05 17.51
N THR A 237 -5.06 4.11 18.58
CA THR A 237 -4.72 5.36 19.28
C THR A 237 -3.94 6.29 18.36
N SER A 238 -2.87 5.80 17.72
CA SER A 238 -2.09 6.60 16.77
C SER A 238 -2.94 7.06 15.58
N TRP A 239 -3.77 6.19 15.00
CA TRP A 239 -4.69 6.53 13.91
C TRP A 239 -5.64 7.68 14.27
N VAL A 240 -6.27 7.63 15.46
CA VAL A 240 -7.18 8.69 15.91
C VAL A 240 -6.41 9.99 16.12
N LEU A 241 -5.28 9.94 16.85
CA LEU A 241 -4.48 11.14 17.13
C LEU A 241 -3.97 11.81 15.86
N THR A 242 -3.45 11.05 14.90
CA THR A 242 -2.80 11.63 13.72
C THR A 242 -3.78 11.95 12.60
N ARG A 243 -4.72 11.06 12.29
CA ARG A 243 -5.61 11.20 11.11
C ARG A 243 -6.95 11.86 11.41
N LEU A 244 -7.45 11.76 12.65
CA LEU A 244 -8.75 12.34 13.04
C LEU A 244 -8.62 13.60 13.88
N ILE A 245 -7.49 13.81 14.55
CA ILE A 245 -7.26 15.01 15.37
C ILE A 245 -6.24 15.93 14.70
N TYR A 246 -4.98 15.52 14.63
CA TYR A 246 -3.90 16.36 14.13
C TYR A 246 -4.13 16.80 12.67
N TYR A 247 -4.46 15.86 11.78
CA TYR A 247 -4.65 16.16 10.36
C TYR A 247 -5.76 17.20 10.08
N PRO A 248 -7.02 17.05 10.53
CA PRO A 248 -8.05 18.05 10.25
C PRO A 248 -7.89 19.34 11.07
N PHE A 249 -7.60 19.26 12.37
CA PHE A 249 -7.64 20.43 13.26
C PHE A 249 -6.34 21.23 13.31
N VAL A 250 -5.20 20.64 12.94
CA VAL A 250 -3.92 21.34 12.83
C VAL A 250 -3.59 21.58 11.36
N VAL A 251 -3.42 20.54 10.57
CA VAL A 251 -2.92 20.67 9.18
C VAL A 251 -3.94 21.32 8.24
N ILE A 252 -5.13 20.72 8.09
CA ILE A 252 -6.15 21.27 7.18
C ILE A 252 -6.61 22.64 7.64
N ARG A 253 -6.88 22.82 8.95
CA ARG A 253 -7.23 24.14 9.51
C ARG A 253 -6.18 25.19 9.16
N SER A 254 -4.90 24.92 9.41
CA SER A 254 -3.80 25.84 9.12
C SER A 254 -3.69 26.13 7.61
N ALA A 255 -3.86 25.12 6.75
CA ALA A 255 -3.89 25.30 5.30
C ALA A 255 -5.08 26.15 4.82
N VAL A 256 -6.25 26.06 5.47
CA VAL A 256 -7.45 26.82 5.10
C VAL A 256 -7.44 28.25 5.65
N THR A 257 -6.87 28.47 6.84
CA THR A 257 -6.94 29.78 7.50
C THR A 257 -5.64 30.56 7.44
N GLU A 258 -4.52 29.94 7.83
CA GLU A 258 -3.23 30.62 7.99
C GLU A 258 -2.51 30.75 6.65
N ALA A 259 -2.52 29.69 5.84
CA ALA A 259 -1.94 29.74 4.50
C ALA A 259 -2.66 30.79 3.63
N ALA A 260 -3.99 30.86 3.67
CA ALA A 260 -4.76 31.83 2.90
C ALA A 260 -4.27 33.27 3.14
N ALA A 261 -4.13 33.64 4.41
CA ALA A 261 -3.71 34.97 4.81
C ALA A 261 -2.23 35.27 4.52
N LEU A 262 -1.37 34.25 4.50
CA LEU A 262 0.08 34.40 4.35
C LEU A 262 0.59 34.21 2.91
N ILE A 263 -0.18 33.56 2.04
CA ILE A 263 0.13 33.42 0.60
C ILE A 263 -0.11 34.75 -0.12
N GLN A 264 -1.27 35.37 0.09
CA GLN A 264 -1.58 36.73 -0.38
C GLN A 264 -2.62 37.40 0.54
N PRO A 265 -2.50 38.71 0.82
CA PRO A 265 -3.45 39.41 1.71
C PRO A 265 -4.92 39.35 1.29
N ASP A 266 -5.20 39.27 -0.02
CA ASP A 266 -6.53 39.25 -0.62
C ASP A 266 -6.94 37.85 -1.11
N TYR A 267 -6.16 36.82 -0.80
CA TYR A 267 -6.47 35.47 -1.25
C TYR A 267 -7.53 34.81 -0.38
N VAL A 268 -8.66 34.52 -1.01
CA VAL A 268 -9.74 33.76 -0.39
C VAL A 268 -9.74 32.35 -0.99
N ILE A 269 -9.52 31.35 -0.12
CA ILE A 269 -9.50 29.94 -0.53
C ILE A 269 -10.85 29.51 -1.10
N TRP A 270 -11.95 29.99 -0.51
CA TRP A 270 -13.33 29.65 -0.90
C TRP A 270 -13.93 30.58 -1.95
N ASP A 271 -13.12 31.36 -2.64
CA ASP A 271 -13.59 32.26 -3.70
C ASP A 271 -14.17 31.46 -4.88
N MET A 272 -15.48 31.62 -5.13
CA MET A 272 -16.16 31.01 -6.27
C MET A 272 -15.73 31.61 -7.61
N GLY A 273 -15.16 32.83 -7.60
CA GLY A 273 -14.57 33.46 -8.77
C GLY A 273 -13.27 32.82 -9.25
N LEU A 274 -12.73 31.85 -8.49
CA LEU A 274 -11.48 31.15 -8.77
C LEU A 274 -10.33 32.15 -9.07
N SER A 275 -10.18 33.20 -8.25
CA SER A 275 -9.05 34.14 -8.41
C SER A 275 -7.68 33.43 -8.29
N PRO A 276 -6.72 33.60 -9.20
CA PRO A 276 -5.42 32.90 -9.10
C PRO A 276 -4.64 33.23 -7.79
N PRO A 277 -3.76 32.32 -7.30
CA PRO A 277 -3.39 31.03 -7.87
C PRO A 277 -4.37 29.90 -7.55
N TYR A 278 -4.48 28.94 -8.47
CA TYR A 278 -5.37 27.78 -8.36
C TYR A 278 -4.74 26.61 -7.59
N ALA A 279 -3.41 26.43 -7.69
CA ALA A 279 -2.73 25.27 -7.13
C ALA A 279 -2.95 25.07 -5.62
N PRO A 280 -2.89 26.10 -4.74
CA PRO A 280 -3.18 25.92 -3.32
C PRO A 280 -4.60 25.41 -3.05
N ARG A 281 -5.61 25.84 -3.84
CA ARG A 281 -6.99 25.34 -3.69
C ARG A 281 -7.10 23.86 -4.05
N LEU A 282 -6.47 23.45 -5.16
CA LEU A 282 -6.46 22.05 -5.57
C LEU A 282 -5.83 21.14 -4.50
N ILE A 283 -4.75 21.61 -3.88
CA ILE A 283 -4.13 20.91 -2.74
C ILE A 283 -5.11 20.82 -1.57
N VAL A 284 -5.76 21.90 -1.17
CA VAL A 284 -6.75 21.88 -0.07
C VAL A 284 -7.91 20.94 -0.36
N PHE A 285 -8.46 20.94 -1.58
CA PHE A 285 -9.50 19.99 -1.98
C PHE A 285 -9.01 18.53 -1.91
N ALA A 286 -7.79 18.26 -2.35
CA ALA A 286 -7.19 16.93 -2.25
C ALA A 286 -6.92 16.51 -0.80
N LEU A 287 -6.53 17.43 0.10
CA LEU A 287 -6.40 17.16 1.53
C LEU A 287 -7.75 16.79 2.17
N ILE A 288 -8.82 17.51 1.80
CA ILE A 288 -10.18 17.19 2.28
C ILE A 288 -10.66 15.84 1.72
N ALA A 289 -10.39 15.54 0.45
CA ALA A 289 -10.69 14.24 -0.15
C ALA A 289 -9.95 13.10 0.56
N LEU A 290 -8.68 13.32 0.92
CA LEU A 290 -7.90 12.38 1.71
C LEU A 290 -8.49 12.18 3.11
N PHE A 291 -8.98 13.25 3.75
CA PHE A 291 -9.67 13.15 5.04
C PHE A 291 -10.94 12.29 4.96
N PHE A 292 -11.75 12.43 3.91
CA PHE A 292 -12.93 11.57 3.73
C PHE A 292 -12.56 10.08 3.63
N LEU A 293 -11.43 9.75 3.00
CA LEU A 293 -10.92 8.39 3.00
C LEU A 293 -10.50 7.93 4.41
N HIS A 294 -9.87 8.80 5.20
CA HIS A 294 -9.58 8.49 6.61
C HIS A 294 -10.86 8.20 7.41
N ILE A 295 -11.93 8.97 7.21
CA ILE A 295 -13.24 8.70 7.82
C ILE A 295 -13.78 7.34 7.38
N PHE A 296 -13.72 7.02 6.08
CA PHE A 296 -14.13 5.72 5.55
C PHE A 296 -13.38 4.56 6.25
N TRP A 297 -12.05 4.61 6.33
CA TRP A 297 -11.30 3.55 7.00
C TRP A 297 -11.52 3.52 8.51
N THR A 298 -11.78 4.66 9.14
CA THR A 298 -12.15 4.75 10.55
C THR A 298 -13.41 3.95 10.84
N PHE A 299 -14.44 4.04 9.99
CA PHE A 299 -15.64 3.21 10.15
C PHE A 299 -15.34 1.71 10.11
N ILE A 300 -14.44 1.28 9.22
CA ILE A 300 -14.04 -0.12 9.18
C ILE A 300 -13.23 -0.51 10.42
N ILE A 301 -12.34 0.34 10.90
CA ILE A 301 -11.55 0.09 12.11
C ILE A 301 -12.48 0.00 13.33
N LEU A 302 -13.44 0.91 13.48
CA LEU A 302 -14.44 0.86 14.55
C LEU A 302 -15.26 -0.44 14.52
N ARG A 303 -15.60 -0.94 13.33
CA ARG A 303 -16.26 -2.25 13.19
C ARG A 303 -15.39 -3.39 13.73
N ILE A 304 -14.07 -3.33 13.53
CA ILE A 304 -13.11 -4.27 14.11
C ILE A 304 -13.06 -4.11 15.64
N VAL A 305 -13.02 -2.88 16.16
CA VAL A 305 -13.05 -2.61 17.62
C VAL A 305 -14.26 -3.27 18.25
N ILE A 306 -15.48 -2.98 17.76
CA ILE A 306 -16.72 -3.53 18.31
C ILE A 306 -16.70 -5.05 18.35
N ARG A 307 -16.29 -5.70 17.25
CA ARG A 307 -16.14 -7.16 17.18
C ARG A 307 -15.12 -7.70 18.17
N THR A 308 -14.01 -6.98 18.37
CA THR A 308 -12.96 -7.34 19.32
C THR A 308 -13.48 -7.28 20.75
N THR A 309 -14.26 -6.25 21.10
CA THR A 309 -14.80 -6.08 22.45
C THR A 309 -15.89 -7.10 22.76
N THR A 310 -16.69 -7.51 21.76
CA THR A 310 -17.74 -8.53 21.94
C THR A 310 -17.23 -9.98 21.84
N GLY A 311 -16.17 -10.23 21.06
CA GLY A 311 -15.65 -11.58 20.75
C GLY A 311 -14.24 -11.88 21.26
N GLY A 312 -13.58 -10.93 21.93
CA GLY A 312 -12.26 -11.09 22.56
C GLY A 312 -11.04 -11.11 21.64
N GLN A 313 -11.20 -10.96 20.32
CA GLN A 313 -10.08 -11.00 19.36
C GLN A 313 -10.20 -9.97 18.24
N ALA A 314 -9.10 -9.24 17.97
CA ALA A 314 -8.98 -8.27 16.89
C ALA A 314 -8.79 -8.95 15.52
N LYS A 315 -9.91 -9.34 14.88
CA LYS A 315 -9.93 -9.87 13.50
C LYS A 315 -10.28 -8.75 12.51
N ASP A 316 -9.44 -8.58 11.48
CA ASP A 316 -9.63 -7.55 10.45
C ASP A 316 -10.73 -7.99 9.47
N VAL A 317 -11.84 -7.25 9.44
CA VAL A 317 -13.01 -7.53 8.58
C VAL A 317 -12.66 -7.41 7.09
N ARG A 318 -11.63 -6.66 6.73
CA ARG A 318 -11.17 -6.52 5.33
C ARG A 318 -10.47 -7.78 4.84
N SER A 319 -9.95 -8.58 5.77
CA SER A 319 -9.33 -9.88 5.50
C SER A 319 -10.30 -11.06 5.64
N ASP A 320 -11.55 -10.86 6.10
CA ASP A 320 -12.52 -11.94 6.31
C ASP A 320 -12.92 -12.64 5.00
N SER A 321 -12.96 -11.93 3.86
CA SER A 321 -13.18 -12.61 2.58
C SER A 321 -12.04 -13.58 2.28
N ASP A 322 -10.79 -13.20 2.57
CA ASP A 322 -9.62 -13.94 2.09
C ASP A 322 -9.13 -15.00 3.09
N SER A 323 -9.25 -14.76 4.40
CA SER A 323 -8.85 -15.74 5.42
C SER A 323 -9.79 -16.93 5.46
N ASP A 324 -11.08 -16.71 5.26
CA ASP A 324 -12.07 -17.80 5.33
C ASP A 324 -11.99 -18.68 4.07
N TYR A 325 -11.71 -18.10 2.89
CA TYR A 325 -11.37 -18.90 1.70
C TYR A 325 -10.07 -19.71 1.88
N ASP A 326 -9.01 -19.10 2.41
CA ASP A 326 -7.71 -19.78 2.62
C ASP A 326 -7.79 -20.88 3.69
N GLU A 327 -8.49 -20.65 4.80
CA GLU A 327 -8.73 -21.65 5.85
C GLU A 327 -9.62 -22.79 5.35
N GLU A 328 -10.68 -22.49 4.61
CA GLU A 328 -11.52 -23.51 3.98
C GLU A 328 -10.78 -24.31 2.91
N GLU A 329 -9.92 -23.68 2.10
CA GLU A 329 -9.13 -24.36 1.08
C GLU A 329 -8.05 -25.24 1.72
N MET A 330 -7.35 -24.75 2.74
CA MET A 330 -6.39 -25.53 3.53
C MET A 330 -7.08 -26.70 4.23
N ALA A 331 -8.25 -26.48 4.84
CA ALA A 331 -9.05 -27.53 5.44
C ALA A 331 -9.58 -28.53 4.39
N ARG A 332 -9.90 -28.09 3.16
CA ARG A 332 -10.24 -28.97 2.02
C ARG A 332 -9.06 -29.81 1.58
N ARG A 333 -7.87 -29.22 1.44
CA ARG A 333 -6.63 -29.89 1.04
C ARG A 333 -6.19 -30.91 2.09
N GLU A 334 -6.32 -30.56 3.36
CA GLU A 334 -6.03 -31.46 4.48
C GLU A 334 -7.03 -32.61 4.57
N ARG A 335 -8.35 -32.35 4.45
CA ARG A 335 -9.37 -33.41 4.30
C ARG A 335 -9.06 -34.35 3.15
N THR A 336 -8.68 -33.79 2.00
CA THR A 336 -8.35 -34.58 0.79
C THR A 336 -7.11 -35.45 1.01
N ARG A 337 -6.08 -34.94 1.71
CA ARG A 337 -4.89 -35.72 2.10
C ARG A 337 -5.23 -36.83 3.09
N LEU A 338 -6.05 -36.55 4.10
CA LEU A 338 -6.48 -37.54 5.09
C LEU A 338 -7.33 -38.64 4.43
N LEU A 339 -8.22 -38.28 3.49
CA LEU A 339 -9.00 -39.23 2.70
C LEU A 339 -8.11 -40.12 1.82
N LYS A 340 -7.11 -39.56 1.14
CA LYS A 340 -6.11 -40.35 0.39
C LYS A 340 -5.30 -41.28 1.30
N LYS A 341 -4.89 -40.80 2.48
CA LYS A 341 -4.15 -41.60 3.47
C LYS A 341 -5.01 -42.73 4.06
N LYS A 342 -6.32 -42.50 4.24
CA LYS A 342 -7.27 -43.51 4.70
C LYS A 342 -7.56 -44.55 3.61
N LYS A 343 -7.68 -44.13 2.34
CA LYS A 343 -7.84 -45.03 1.18
C LYS A 343 -6.64 -45.95 0.99
N ASN A 344 -5.42 -45.43 1.13
CA ASN A 344 -4.18 -46.23 1.06
C ASN A 344 -3.96 -47.14 2.28
N LYS A 345 -4.67 -46.94 3.38
CA LYS A 345 -4.56 -47.77 4.60
C LYS A 345 -5.62 -48.88 4.66
N VAL A 346 -6.67 -48.79 3.83
CA VAL A 346 -7.77 -49.77 3.74
C VAL A 346 -7.53 -50.81 2.63
N SER A 347 -6.45 -50.69 1.85
CA SER A 347 -6.03 -51.74 0.92
C SER A 347 -4.73 -52.39 1.39
N PRO A 348 -4.85 -53.55 2.08
CA PRO A 348 -3.93 -54.66 1.82
C PRO A 348 -4.68 -56.00 1.63
N VAL A 349 -4.37 -56.67 0.51
CA VAL A 349 -4.40 -58.13 0.23
C VAL A 349 -5.75 -58.87 0.06
N THR A 350 -5.94 -59.48 -1.13
CA THR A 350 -6.16 -60.91 -1.45
C THR A 350 -6.08 -61.04 -2.98
N ASP A 351 -5.61 -62.08 -3.65
CA ASP A 351 -4.59 -63.11 -3.49
C ASP A 351 -4.33 -63.61 -4.93
N HIS A 352 -3.19 -64.24 -5.18
CA HIS A 352 -2.89 -64.94 -6.44
C HIS A 352 -3.81 -66.17 -6.63
N ASP A 353 -4.29 -66.45 -7.86
CA ASP A 353 -4.07 -67.76 -8.51
C ASP A 353 -4.42 -67.75 -10.02
N ASP A 354 -3.70 -68.59 -10.77
CA ASP A 354 -3.62 -68.74 -12.23
C ASP A 354 -4.86 -69.35 -12.92
N SER A 355 -5.08 -69.02 -14.19
CA SER A 355 -5.11 -70.01 -15.31
C SER A 355 -5.41 -69.37 -16.68
N ASP A 356 -4.68 -69.89 -17.66
CA ASP A 356 -4.56 -69.51 -19.08
C ASP A 356 -5.75 -69.92 -19.99
N GLU A 357 -5.60 -69.55 -21.27
CA GLU A 357 -6.29 -69.99 -22.52
C GLU A 357 -7.52 -69.16 -22.95
N GLU A 358 -7.74 -68.74 -24.20
CA GLU A 358 -7.00 -68.79 -25.48
C GLU A 358 -7.73 -67.89 -26.52
N GLU A 359 -6.95 -67.34 -27.46
CA GLU A 359 -7.19 -67.04 -28.89
C GLU A 359 -8.43 -66.32 -29.52
N GLU A 360 -8.07 -65.26 -30.26
CA GLU A 360 -8.44 -64.88 -31.65
C GLU A 360 -9.91 -64.77 -32.17
N ALA A 361 -10.28 -63.59 -32.69
CA ALA A 361 -10.30 -63.28 -34.14
C ALA A 361 -11.25 -62.12 -34.56
N LYS A 362 -10.67 -61.13 -35.26
CA LYS A 362 -11.13 -60.37 -36.46
C LYS A 362 -12.56 -59.80 -36.57
N ALA A 363 -12.61 -58.49 -36.91
CA ALA A 363 -13.09 -57.95 -38.21
C ALA A 363 -13.90 -56.64 -38.11
N ASP A 364 -13.31 -55.56 -38.63
CA ASP A 364 -13.82 -54.62 -39.65
C ASP A 364 -15.30 -54.12 -39.64
N GLY A 365 -15.49 -52.80 -39.88
CA GLY A 365 -16.72 -52.29 -40.49
C GLY A 365 -17.39 -51.02 -39.93
N LYS A 366 -17.07 -49.87 -40.55
CA LYS A 366 -17.97 -48.78 -41.01
C LYS A 366 -19.02 -48.12 -40.08
N ALA A 367 -18.78 -46.84 -39.82
CA ALA A 367 -19.62 -45.65 -40.13
C ALA A 367 -21.16 -45.69 -39.94
N ARG A 368 -21.71 -44.76 -39.13
CA ARG A 368 -22.57 -43.64 -39.62
C ARG A 368 -23.13 -42.72 -38.53
N HIS A 369 -23.18 -41.44 -38.89
CA HIS A 369 -24.03 -40.35 -38.41
C HIS A 369 -25.40 -40.71 -37.82
N ARG A 370 -25.82 -39.97 -36.78
CA ARG A 370 -26.90 -38.96 -36.92
C ARG A 370 -27.01 -38.01 -35.71
N ARG A 371 -27.20 -36.74 -36.05
CA ARG A 371 -27.50 -35.61 -35.15
C ARG A 371 -29.01 -35.30 -35.26
N ALA A 372 -29.57 -34.80 -34.14
CA ALA A 372 -30.80 -33.98 -34.01
C ALA A 372 -32.17 -34.70 -34.14
N PRO A 373 -33.29 -34.18 -33.58
CA PRO A 373 -33.52 -32.76 -33.24
C PRO A 373 -34.23 -32.38 -31.92
N ARG A 374 -34.16 -31.06 -31.73
CA ARG A 374 -34.80 -30.12 -30.80
C ARG A 374 -36.34 -30.13 -30.91
N LYS A 375 -37.04 -29.91 -29.79
CA LYS A 375 -38.40 -29.36 -29.69
C LYS A 375 -38.35 -28.28 -28.60
N GLU A 376 -38.39 -27.02 -29.04
CA GLU A 376 -39.52 -26.07 -28.97
C GLU A 376 -39.50 -25.30 -27.65
#